data_AF-L7LMK2-F1
#
_entry.id   AF-L7LMK2-F1
#
_cell.length_a   1.000
_cell.length_b   1.000
_cell.length_c   1.000
_cell.angle_alpha   90.00
_cell.angle_beta   90.00
_cell.angle_gamma   90.00
#
_symmetry.space_group_name_H-M   'P 1'
#
loop_
_entity.id
_entity.type
_entity.pdbx_description
1 polymer ?
#
loop_
_entity_poly.entity_id
_entity_poly.type
_entity_poly.pdbx_seq_one_letter_code
_entity_poly.pdbx_strand_id
1 'polypeptide(L)' 'MYVDPNHSGKGVGTALLQALIDSTETAGVWTIETGIFPENHASLALHHAHGFRTVGTRERIGQHNGHWRDVVLIERRSNT' A
#
# COMPACT_ATOMS: atom_id res chain seq x y z
N MET A 1 3.64 4.37 -3.11
CA MET A 1 3.76 4.22 -4.58
C MET A 1 2.99 5.33 -5.25
N TYR A 2 3.54 5.92 -6.30
CA TYR A 2 2.88 6.99 -7.05
C TYR A 2 2.83 6.61 -8.53
N VAL A 3 1.69 6.87 -9.17
CA VAL A 3 1.49 6.72 -10.60
C VAL A 3 1.06 8.07 -11.13
N ASP A 4 1.61 8.48 -12.26
CA ASP A 4 1.18 9.70 -12.92
C ASP A 4 -0.35 9.65 -13.17
N PRO A 5 -1.11 10.71 -12.84
CA PRO A 5 -2.57 10.69 -12.99
C PRO A 5 -3.05 10.32 -14.40
N ASN A 6 -2.30 10.70 -15.46
CA ASN A 6 -2.63 10.38 -16.86
C ASN A 6 -2.43 8.89 -17.20
N HIS A 7 -1.84 8.13 -16.29
CA HIS A 7 -1.54 6.70 -16.41
C HIS A 7 -2.31 5.85 -15.38
N SER A 8 -3.18 6.47 -14.59
CA SER A 8 -4.08 5.76 -13.67
C SER A 8 -5.08 4.88 -14.43
N GLY A 9 -5.49 3.76 -13.83
CA GLY A 9 -6.46 2.83 -14.42
C GLY A 9 -5.93 1.95 -15.55
N LYS A 10 -4.66 2.09 -15.95
CA LYS A 10 -4.01 1.31 -17.03
C LYS A 10 -3.20 0.12 -16.52
N GLY A 11 -3.40 -0.32 -15.28
CA GLY A 11 -2.67 -1.44 -14.67
C GLY A 11 -1.24 -1.13 -14.22
N VAL A 12 -0.75 0.12 -14.35
CA VAL A 12 0.62 0.50 -13.96
C VAL A 12 0.88 0.27 -12.46
N GLY A 13 -0.07 0.64 -11.59
CA GLY A 13 0.06 0.41 -10.15
C GLY A 13 0.14 -1.08 -9.78
N THR A 14 -0.65 -1.92 -10.46
CA THR A 14 -0.59 -3.39 -10.34
C THR A 14 0.79 -3.91 -10.74
N ALA A 15 1.30 -3.52 -11.90
CA ALA A 15 2.60 -3.96 -12.39
C ALA A 15 3.74 -3.55 -11.43
N LEU A 16 3.72 -2.31 -10.94
CA LEU A 16 4.70 -1.82 -9.97
C LEU A 16 4.63 -2.54 -8.63
N LEU A 17 3.42 -2.82 -8.12
CA LEU A 17 3.25 -3.52 -6.84
C LEU A 17 3.68 -4.97 -6.93
N GLN A 18 3.34 -5.66 -8.02
CA GLN A 18 3.78 -7.02 -8.25
C GLN A 18 5.31 -7.10 -8.34
N ALA A 19 5.94 -6.22 -9.12
CA ALA A 19 7.40 -6.19 -9.24
C ALA A 19 8.08 -5.91 -7.89
N LEU A 20 7.52 -5.03 -7.07
CA LEU A 20 8.01 -4.80 -5.71
C LEU A 20 7.91 -6.09 -4.88
N ILE A 21 6.75 -6.73 -4.83
CA ILE A 21 6.54 -7.98 -4.09
C ILE A 21 7.56 -9.04 -4.52
N ASP A 22 7.67 -9.32 -5.81
CA ASP A 22 8.58 -10.35 -6.34
C ASP A 22 10.05 -10.06 -5.96
N SER A 23 10.45 -8.79 -5.97
CA SER A 23 11.78 -8.38 -5.54
C SER A 23 12.02 -8.61 -4.05
N THR A 24 11.01 -8.39 -3.20
CA THR A 24 11.11 -8.62 -1.75
C THR A 24 11.17 -10.11 -1.41
N GLU A 25 10.41 -10.96 -2.11
CA GLU A 25 10.49 -12.42 -1.95
C GLU A 25 11.88 -12.92 -2.32
N THR A 26 12.41 -12.46 -3.46
CA THR A 26 13.77 -12.81 -3.90
C THR A 26 14.84 -12.38 -2.90
N ALA A 27 14.63 -11.25 -2.22
CA ALA A 27 15.54 -10.71 -1.22
C ALA A 27 15.37 -11.34 0.18
N GLY A 28 14.42 -12.27 0.38
CA GLY A 28 14.14 -12.88 1.67
C GLY A 28 13.54 -11.90 2.70
N VAL A 29 12.83 -10.87 2.23
CA VAL A 29 12.14 -9.91 3.11
C VAL A 29 10.83 -10.53 3.58
N TRP A 30 10.73 -10.75 4.89
CA TRP A 30 9.58 -11.42 5.50
C TRP A 30 8.27 -10.61 5.44
N THR A 31 8.34 -9.29 5.65
CA THR A 31 7.13 -8.44 5.72
C THR A 31 7.32 -7.14 4.94
N ILE A 32 6.30 -6.78 4.17
CA ILE A 32 6.12 -5.44 3.61
C ILE A 32 5.02 -4.74 4.39
N GLU A 33 5.30 -3.55 4.93
CA GLU A 33 4.29 -2.72 5.59
C GLU A 33 4.10 -1.40 4.84
N THR A 34 2.88 -0.87 4.85
CA THR A 34 2.61 0.46 4.34
C THR A 34 1.46 1.14 5.08
N GLY A 35 1.56 2.45 5.22
CA GLY A 35 0.51 3.31 5.77
C GLY A 35 -0.25 4.01 4.65
N ILE A 36 -1.57 3.90 4.66
CA ILE A 36 -2.45 4.50 3.65
C ILE A 36 -3.53 5.34 4.34
N PHE A 37 -3.77 6.55 3.86
CA PHE A 37 -4.92 7.34 4.31
C PHE A 37 -6.23 6.60 4.00
N PRO A 38 -7.18 6.48 4.95
CA PRO A 38 -8.43 5.73 4.76
C PRO A 38 -9.23 6.14 3.51
N GLU A 39 -9.15 7.39 3.10
CA GLU A 39 -9.86 7.97 1.96
C GLU A 39 -9.26 7.53 0.60
N ASN A 40 -8.04 6.99 0.59
CA ASN A 40 -7.42 6.47 -0.63
C ASN A 40 -7.88 5.04 -0.91
N HIS A 41 -9.17 4.90 -1.21
CA HIS A 41 -9.83 3.61 -1.49
C HIS A 41 -9.17 2.84 -2.63
N ALA A 42 -8.67 3.55 -3.67
CA ALA A 42 -7.99 2.92 -4.79
C ALA A 42 -6.68 2.25 -4.37
N SER A 43 -5.87 2.92 -3.54
CA SER A 43 -4.64 2.33 -3.00
C SER A 43 -4.95 1.16 -2.07
N LEU A 44 -5.92 1.29 -1.16
CA LEU A 44 -6.32 0.19 -0.28
C LEU A 44 -6.77 -1.04 -1.07
N ALA A 45 -7.67 -0.86 -2.05
CA ALA A 45 -8.15 -1.94 -2.90
C ALA A 45 -7.01 -2.61 -3.69
N LEU A 46 -6.10 -1.81 -4.25
CA LEU A 46 -4.92 -2.32 -4.96
C LEU A 46 -4.08 -3.22 -4.06
N HIS A 47 -3.74 -2.77 -2.85
CA HIS A 47 -2.89 -3.55 -1.95
C HIS A 47 -3.61 -4.81 -1.45
N HIS A 48 -4.90 -4.71 -1.09
CA HIS A 48 -5.68 -5.87 -0.67
C HIS A 48 -5.77 -6.94 -1.77
N ALA A 49 -5.92 -6.54 -3.03
CA ALA A 49 -5.90 -7.47 -4.16
C ALA A 49 -4.57 -8.21 -4.32
N HIS A 50 -3.46 -7.67 -3.79
CA HIS A 50 -2.13 -8.28 -3.81
C HIS A 50 -1.75 -8.96 -2.48
N GLY A 51 -2.75 -9.33 -1.68
CA GLY A 51 -2.54 -10.11 -0.46
C GLY A 51 -2.11 -9.29 0.76
N PHE A 52 -2.17 -7.96 0.70
CA PHE A 52 -2.02 -7.17 1.92
C PHE A 52 -3.27 -7.27 2.80
N ARG A 53 -3.07 -7.42 4.10
CA ARG A 53 -4.11 -7.40 5.12
C ARG A 53 -4.04 -6.13 5.95
N THR A 54 -5.19 -5.69 6.46
CA THR A 54 -5.22 -4.61 7.45
C THR A 54 -4.70 -5.10 8.79
N VAL A 55 -3.76 -4.35 9.36
CA VAL A 55 -3.24 -4.57 10.73
C VAL A 55 -4.03 -3.74 11.73
N GLY A 56 -4.31 -2.48 11.38
CA GLY A 56 -5.11 -1.59 12.20
C GLY A 56 -5.08 -0.15 11.69
N THR A 57 -5.79 0.74 12.38
CA THR A 57 -5.80 2.17 12.09
C THR A 57 -5.09 2.92 13.21
N ARG A 58 -4.16 3.79 12.83
CA ARG A 58 -3.47 4.70 13.75
C ARG A 58 -4.11 6.07 13.62
N GLU A 59 -4.67 6.56 14.72
CA GLU A 59 -5.48 7.78 14.71
C GLU A 59 -4.62 9.04 14.75
N ARG A 60 -4.94 10.02 13.89
CA ARG A 60 -4.35 11.37 13.88
C ARG A 60 -2.82 11.40 13.88
N ILE A 61 -2.19 10.56 13.06
CA ILE A 61 -0.72 10.50 12.97
C ILE A 61 -0.15 11.12 11.68
N GLY A 62 -0.96 11.32 10.64
CA GLY A 62 -0.52 11.90 9.37
C GLY A 62 -1.08 13.30 9.19
N GLN A 63 -0.24 14.31 8.98
CA GLN A 63 -0.70 15.67 8.67
C GLN A 63 -0.77 15.87 7.15
N HIS A 64 -1.95 16.24 6.64
CA HIS A 64 -2.14 16.57 5.22
C HIS A 64 -3.03 17.80 5.10
N ASN A 65 -2.54 18.83 4.40
CA ASN A 65 -3.19 20.14 4.25
C ASN A 65 -3.59 20.78 5.59
N GLY A 66 -2.73 20.69 6.60
CA GLY A 66 -2.98 21.25 7.94
C GLY A 66 -3.93 20.43 8.82
N HIS A 67 -4.54 19.36 8.31
CA HIS A 67 -5.42 18.48 9.06
C HIS A 67 -4.69 17.18 9.44
N TRP A 68 -4.80 16.80 10.71
CA TRP A 68 -4.38 15.49 11.18
C TRP A 68 -5.39 14.43 10.73
N ARG A 69 -4.86 13.34 10.18
CA ARG A 69 -5.61 12.23 9.60
C ARG A 69 -5.13 10.91 10.17
N ASP A 70 -6.05 9.97 10.15
CA ASP A 70 -5.78 8.59 10.49
C ASP A 70 -4.99 7.94 9.36
N VAL A 71 -4.27 6.87 9.69
CA VAL A 71 -3.51 6.07 8.73
C VAL A 71 -3.84 4.61 8.96
N VAL A 72 -4.32 3.93 7.93
CA VAL A 72 -4.50 2.49 7.92
C VAL A 72 -3.15 1.84 7.71
N LEU A 73 -2.68 1.09 8.69
CA LEU A 73 -1.51 0.23 8.56
C LEU A 73 -1.96 -1.09 7.93
N ILE A 74 -1.36 -1.42 6.80
CA ILE A 74 -1.53 -2.71 6.14
C ILE A 74 -0.18 -3.39 5.97
N GLU A 75 -0.21 -4.71 5.88
CA GLU A 75 1.00 -5.50 5.69
C GLU A 75 0.75 -6.64 4.71
N ARG A 76 1.81 -7.12 4.06
CA ARG A 76 1.86 -8.42 3.38
C ARG A 76 3.03 -9.20 3.96
N ARG A 77 2.82 -10.46 4.29
CA ARG A 77 3.89 -11.38 4.72
C ARG A 77 4.28 -12.30 3.58
N SER A 78 5.56 -12.64 3.52
CA SER A 78 6.08 -13.67 2.64
C SER A 78 5.43 -15.03 2.97
N ASN A 79 5.28 -15.87 1.95
CA ASN A 79 4.77 -17.24 2.10
C ASN A 79 5.87 -18.30 1.91
N THR A 80 7.12 -17.86 1.73
CA THR A 80 8.29 -18.70 1.49
C THR A 80 9.20 -18.80 2.70
#